data_AF-A0A963NQK4-F1
#
_entry.id   AF-A0A963NQK4-F1
#
_cell.length_a   1.000
_cell.length_b   1.000
_cell.length_c   1.000
_cell.angle_alpha   90.00
_cell.angle_beta   90.00
_cell.angle_gamma   90.00
#
_symmetry.space_group_name_H-M   'P 1'
#
loop_
_entity.id
_entity.type
_entity.pdbx_description
1 polymer ?
#
loop_
_entity_poly.entity_id
_entity_poly.type
_entity_poly.pdbx_seq_one_letter_code
_entity_poly.pdbx_strand_id
1 'polypeptide(L)'
;MSYQATFTGWQNLTLEDLVVAYRKAKADCFFGNTFPTAIKFAEYEQDLLANLKSLLASLKTNNGFAKNSDYLGEFRLLPKKLSFEPKAIADDGHVHFSNPQRAFEHLTKNNELTPEFQIVGDFPVDSHIISALWINITDHKFDTCLNISF
;
A
#
# COMPACT_ATOMS: atom_id res chain seq x y z
N MET A 1 10.03 -11.38 27.31
CA MET A 1 8.57 -11.55 27.13
C MET A 1 8.29 -11.33 25.66
N SER A 2 7.69 -12.29 24.97
CA SER A 2 7.21 -12.09 23.59
C SER A 2 5.98 -11.19 23.64
N TYR A 3 6.02 -10.05 22.94
CA TYR A 3 4.86 -9.19 22.76
C TYR A 3 3.68 -9.99 22.17
N GLN A 4 2.48 -9.83 22.73
CA GLN A 4 1.24 -10.41 22.22
C GLN A 4 0.18 -9.31 22.11
N ALA A 5 -0.20 -8.97 20.88
CA ALA A 5 -1.26 -8.01 20.62
C ALA A 5 -2.62 -8.64 20.92
N THR A 6 -3.31 -8.18 21.97
CA THR A 6 -4.69 -8.55 22.26
C THR A 6 -5.54 -7.29 22.35
N PHE A 7 -6.62 -7.23 21.57
CA PHE A 7 -7.47 -6.05 21.57
C PHE A 7 -8.54 -6.14 22.65
N THR A 8 -8.36 -5.32 23.67
CA THR A 8 -9.28 -5.15 24.80
C THR A 8 -10.05 -3.82 24.72
N GLY A 9 -9.95 -3.10 23.61
CA GLY A 9 -10.62 -1.83 23.35
C GLY A 9 -9.65 -0.69 23.03
N TRP A 10 -10.15 0.36 22.36
CA TRP A 10 -9.34 1.51 21.93
C TRP A 10 -8.65 2.23 23.10
N GLN A 11 -9.30 2.30 24.26
CA GLN A 11 -8.75 2.96 25.46
C GLN A 11 -7.53 2.25 26.04
N ASN A 12 -7.44 0.94 25.83
CA ASN A 12 -6.36 0.10 26.36
C ASN A 12 -5.16 0.01 25.42
N LEU A 13 -5.24 0.60 24.22
CA LEU A 13 -4.10 0.67 23.32
C LEU A 13 -2.93 1.38 24.01
N THR A 14 -1.74 0.80 23.86
CA THR A 14 -0.50 1.33 24.41
C THR A 14 0.36 1.93 23.30
N LEU A 15 1.37 2.71 23.71
CA LEU A 15 2.37 3.18 22.75
C LEU A 15 3.22 2.03 22.21
N GLU A 16 3.43 0.96 23.00
CA GLU A 16 4.15 -0.24 22.55
C GLU A 16 3.45 -0.90 21.37
N ASP A 17 2.12 -1.03 21.43
CA ASP A 17 1.32 -1.58 20.32
C ASP A 17 1.53 -0.81 19.02
N LEU A 18 1.55 0.53 19.10
CA LEU A 18 1.78 1.39 17.96
C LEU A 18 3.21 1.33 17.44
N VAL A 19 4.22 1.17 18.31
CA VAL A 19 5.61 0.99 17.89
C VAL A 19 5.80 -0.33 17.14
N VAL A 20 5.17 -1.42 17.61
CA VAL A 20 5.21 -2.72 16.93
C VAL A 20 4.49 -2.63 15.58
N ALA A 21 3.30 -2.03 15.55
CA ALA A 21 2.54 -1.80 14.32
C ALA A 21 3.32 -0.93 13.32
N TYR A 22 3.99 0.13 13.80
CA TYR A 22 4.82 1.00 13.00
C TYR A 22 5.96 0.26 12.30
N ARG A 23 6.69 -0.59 13.04
CA ARG A 23 7.79 -1.37 12.46
C ARG A 23 7.30 -2.31 11.35
N LYS A 24 6.13 -2.91 11.53
CA LYS A 24 5.48 -3.75 10.52
C LYS A 24 5.05 -2.93 9.31
N ALA A 25 4.35 -1.81 9.52
CA ALA A 25 3.94 -0.90 8.46
C ALA A 25 5.13 -0.41 7.62
N LYS A 26 6.24 -0.02 8.26
CA LYS A 26 7.47 0.38 7.56
C LYS A 26 8.04 -0.75 6.72
N ALA A 27 8.09 -1.98 7.26
CA ALA A 27 8.58 -3.14 6.53
C ALA A 27 7.69 -3.45 5.31
N ASP A 28 6.37 -3.53 5.51
CA ASP A 28 5.40 -3.84 4.46
C ASP A 28 5.48 -2.82 3.32
N CYS A 29 5.55 -1.53 3.65
CA CYS A 29 5.67 -0.45 2.68
C CYS A 29 7.05 -0.41 1.98
N PHE A 30 8.13 -0.80 2.67
CA PHE A 30 9.46 -0.86 2.10
C PHE A 30 9.60 -1.98 1.04
N PHE A 31 8.96 -3.12 1.28
CA PHE A 31 8.94 -4.23 0.29
C PHE A 31 7.87 -4.07 -0.79
N GLY A 32 6.95 -3.10 -0.64
CA GLY A 32 5.94 -2.78 -1.64
C GLY A 32 6.51 -2.03 -2.84
N ASN A 33 6.41 -2.62 -4.04
CA ASN A 33 6.88 -1.99 -5.29
C ASN A 33 5.88 -1.01 -5.93
N THR A 34 4.79 -0.67 -5.24
CA THR A 34 3.67 0.06 -5.86
C THR A 34 3.87 1.58 -5.87
N PHE A 35 4.45 2.15 -4.81
CA PHE A 35 4.62 3.60 -4.65
C PHE A 35 5.80 3.91 -3.72
N PRO A 36 6.61 4.95 -3.98
CA PRO A 36 7.72 5.37 -3.11
C PRO A 36 7.22 5.97 -1.79
N THR A 37 6.75 5.10 -0.89
CA THR A 37 6.33 5.43 0.48
C THR A 37 7.52 5.77 1.39
N ALA A 38 8.75 5.42 0.99
CA ALA A 38 9.96 5.64 1.77
C ALA A 38 10.15 7.09 2.21
N ILE A 39 9.80 8.06 1.35
CA ILE A 39 9.90 9.49 1.67
C ILE A 39 8.94 9.85 2.81
N LYS A 40 7.68 9.42 2.72
CA LYS A 40 6.66 9.68 3.76
C LYS A 40 7.07 9.10 5.11
N PHE A 41 7.65 7.89 5.13
CA PHE A 41 8.17 7.30 6.35
C PHE A 41 9.37 8.06 6.90
N ALA A 42 10.29 8.51 6.04
CA ALA A 42 11.45 9.30 6.48
C ALA A 42 11.05 10.67 7.09
N GLU A 43 10.01 11.31 6.54
CA GLU A 43 9.41 12.53 7.09
C GLU A 43 8.71 12.25 8.41
N TYR A 44 7.93 11.17 8.49
CA TYR A 44 7.24 10.76 9.71
C TYR A 44 8.22 10.40 10.85
N GLU A 45 9.39 9.87 10.51
CA GLU A 45 10.43 9.48 11.47
C GLU A 45 11.15 10.65 12.14
N GLN A 46 11.09 11.86 11.57
CA GLN A 46 11.73 13.04 12.17
C GLN A 46 11.27 13.27 13.61
N ASP A 47 9.97 13.08 13.85
CA ASP A 47 9.33 13.23 15.17
C ASP A 47 8.50 11.99 15.54
N LEU A 48 9.06 10.79 15.31
CA LEU A 48 8.36 9.50 15.42
C LEU A 48 7.53 9.37 16.70
N LEU A 49 8.13 9.64 17.86
CA LEU A 49 7.47 9.44 19.15
C LEU A 49 6.32 10.44 19.37
N ALA A 50 6.44 11.66 18.87
CA ALA A 50 5.37 12.65 18.93
C ALA A 50 4.22 12.25 18.01
N ASN A 51 4.52 11.81 16.79
CA ASN A 51 3.54 11.36 15.82
C ASN A 51 2.75 10.13 16.32
N LEU A 52 3.43 9.12 16.87
CA LEU A 52 2.77 7.95 17.45
C LEU A 52 1.90 8.29 18.67
N LYS A 53 2.33 9.23 19.52
CA LYS A 53 1.50 9.71 20.64
C LYS A 53 0.26 10.46 20.16
N SER A 54 0.39 11.28 19.12
CA SER A 54 -0.72 11.98 18.50
C SER A 54 -1.74 10.99 17.91
N LEU A 55 -1.25 9.99 17.16
CA LEU A 55 -2.06 8.92 16.62
C LEU A 55 -2.78 8.15 17.73
N LEU A 56 -2.07 7.78 18.80
CA LEU A 56 -2.67 7.09 19.96
C LEU A 56 -3.80 7.91 20.59
N ALA A 57 -3.56 9.20 20.83
CA ALA A 57 -4.55 10.09 21.42
C ALA A 57 -5.78 10.22 20.50
N SER A 58 -5.57 10.38 19.20
CA SER A 58 -6.65 10.46 18.21
C SER A 58 -7.50 9.18 18.20
N LEU A 59 -6.87 8.00 18.18
CA LEU A 59 -7.57 6.71 18.21
C LEU A 59 -8.38 6.52 19.50
N LYS A 60 -7.84 6.95 20.65
CA LYS A 60 -8.55 6.87 21.94
C LYS A 60 -9.73 7.82 22.02
N THR A 61 -9.53 9.09 21.66
CA THR A 61 -10.57 10.13 21.71
C THR A 61 -11.70 9.83 20.75
N ASN A 62 -11.39 9.37 19.54
CA ASN A 62 -12.40 9.09 18.51
C ASN A 62 -13.01 7.69 18.60
N ASN A 63 -12.56 6.87 19.56
CA ASN A 63 -12.94 5.47 19.71
C ASN A 63 -12.72 4.66 18.41
N GLY A 64 -11.54 4.83 17.82
CA GLY A 64 -11.13 4.23 16.55
C GLY A 64 -10.82 5.25 15.45
N PHE A 65 -10.76 4.76 14.22
CA PHE A 65 -10.34 5.54 13.05
C PHE A 65 -11.48 5.93 12.10
N ALA A 66 -12.65 5.31 12.22
CA ALA A 66 -13.75 5.43 11.25
C ALA A 66 -14.31 6.86 11.07
N LYS A 67 -14.15 7.73 12.08
CA LYS A 67 -14.68 9.10 12.06
C LYS A 67 -13.71 10.12 11.47
N ASN A 68 -12.44 9.76 11.28
CA ASN A 68 -11.43 10.68 10.80
C ASN A 68 -11.16 10.44 9.31
N SER A 69 -11.60 11.39 8.48
CA SER A 69 -11.42 11.37 7.02
C SER A 69 -9.96 11.49 6.61
N ASP A 70 -9.09 12.05 7.46
CA ASP A 70 -7.68 12.29 7.13
C ASP A 70 -6.92 10.98 6.91
N TYR A 71 -7.42 9.86 7.47
CA TYR A 71 -6.87 8.53 7.25
C TYR A 71 -7.17 7.93 5.87
N LEU A 72 -8.10 8.51 5.10
CA LEU A 72 -8.41 8.01 3.75
C LEU A 72 -7.30 8.33 2.75
N GLY A 73 -6.51 9.38 3.01
CA GLY A 73 -5.46 9.83 2.10
C GLY A 73 -6.00 10.22 0.73
N GLU A 74 -5.16 10.06 -0.29
CA GLU A 74 -5.48 10.36 -1.68
C GLU A 74 -5.48 9.08 -2.54
N PHE A 75 -5.73 9.23 -3.83
CA PHE A 75 -5.53 8.16 -4.81
C PHE A 75 -4.68 8.67 -5.96
N ARG A 76 -4.01 7.73 -6.63
CA ARG A 76 -3.14 8.01 -7.77
C ARG A 76 -3.47 7.07 -8.92
N LEU A 77 -3.37 7.60 -10.14
CA LEU A 77 -3.41 6.79 -11.36
C LEU A 77 -2.00 6.36 -11.72
N LEU A 78 -1.77 5.05 -11.79
CA LEU A 78 -0.52 4.46 -12.24
C LEU A 78 -0.72 3.74 -13.58
N PRO A 79 0.27 3.77 -14.49
CA PRO A 79 0.24 2.92 -15.67
C PRO A 79 0.13 1.46 -15.26
N LYS A 80 -0.83 0.74 -15.85
CA LYS A 80 -1.02 -0.70 -15.63
C LYS A 80 -0.51 -1.50 -16.82
N LYS A 81 -0.93 -1.10 -18.02
CA LYS A 81 -0.63 -1.81 -19.26
C LYS A 81 -0.75 -0.85 -20.45
N LEU A 82 -0.04 -1.17 -21.52
CA LEU A 82 -0.28 -0.60 -22.84
C LEU A 82 -0.80 -1.72 -23.74
N SER A 83 -2.08 -1.66 -24.10
CA SER A 83 -2.70 -2.60 -25.04
C SER A 83 -2.58 -2.07 -26.47
N PHE A 84 -2.49 -2.98 -27.44
CA PHE A 84 -2.27 -2.63 -28.83
C PHE A 84 -3.08 -3.52 -29.75
N GLU A 85 -3.73 -2.90 -30.75
CA GLU A 85 -4.50 -3.57 -31.79
C GLU A 85 -3.86 -3.27 -33.17
N PRO A 86 -3.62 -4.29 -34.02
CA PRO A 86 -3.05 -4.07 -35.35
C PRO A 86 -3.94 -3.18 -36.22
N LYS A 87 -3.34 -2.22 -36.93
CA LYS A 87 -4.07 -1.45 -37.95
C LYS A 87 -4.35 -2.36 -39.15
N ALA A 88 -5.51 -2.17 -39.80
CA ALA A 88 -5.99 -3.02 -40.91
C ALA A 88 -5.07 -3.13 -42.15
N ILE A 89 -3.97 -2.35 -42.22
CA ILE A 89 -3.00 -2.31 -43.33
C ILE A 89 -1.62 -2.81 -42.87
N ALA A 90 -1.50 -3.37 -41.65
CA ALA A 90 -0.23 -3.85 -41.14
C ALA A 90 0.22 -5.12 -41.90
N ASP A 91 1.41 -5.06 -42.48
CA ASP A 91 2.07 -6.20 -43.12
C ASP A 91 2.43 -7.25 -42.06
N ASP A 92 2.12 -8.53 -42.32
CA ASP A 92 1.91 -9.61 -41.35
C ASP A 92 3.23 -10.23 -40.80
N GLY A 93 4.26 -9.40 -40.61
CA GLY A 93 5.60 -9.81 -40.21
C GLY A 93 5.90 -9.49 -38.74
N HIS A 94 6.20 -10.50 -37.93
CA HIS A 94 6.78 -10.29 -36.60
C HIS A 94 8.22 -9.76 -36.72
N VAL A 95 8.38 -8.43 -36.66
CA VAL A 95 9.69 -7.77 -36.69
C VAL A 95 10.16 -7.44 -35.28
N HIS A 96 11.30 -8.02 -34.87
CA HIS A 96 11.96 -7.69 -33.62
C HIS A 96 13.13 -6.73 -33.87
N PHE A 97 13.15 -5.61 -33.14
CA PHE A 97 14.26 -4.66 -33.16
C PHE A 97 15.05 -4.77 -31.85
N SER A 98 16.37 -4.92 -31.94
CA SER A 98 17.26 -4.85 -30.78
C SER A 98 17.36 -3.43 -30.20
N ASN A 99 17.01 -2.41 -30.98
CA ASN A 99 16.99 -1.01 -30.55
C ASN A 99 15.59 -0.65 -29.99
N PRO A 100 15.47 -0.29 -28.70
CA PRO A 100 14.17 0.00 -28.07
C PRO A 100 13.40 1.15 -28.71
N GLN A 101 14.10 2.19 -29.15
CA GLN A 101 13.51 3.35 -29.82
C GLN A 101 12.84 2.92 -31.14
N ARG A 102 13.57 2.14 -31.96
CA ARG A 102 13.03 1.61 -33.22
C ARG A 102 11.88 0.64 -32.99
N ALA A 103 11.95 -0.17 -31.92
CA ALA A 103 10.86 -1.07 -31.54
C ALA A 103 9.58 -0.29 -31.21
N PHE A 104 9.70 0.79 -30.42
CA PHE A 104 8.57 1.64 -30.06
C PHE A 104 8.00 2.39 -31.28
N GLU A 105 8.85 2.96 -32.13
CA GLU A 105 8.43 3.60 -33.39
C GLU A 105 7.66 2.65 -34.29
N HIS A 106 8.15 1.42 -34.49
CA HIS A 106 7.45 0.39 -35.23
C HIS A 106 6.10 0.02 -34.60
N LEU A 107 6.06 -0.11 -33.28
CA LEU A 107 4.85 -0.44 -32.52
C LEU A 107 3.77 0.64 -32.67
N THR A 108 4.13 1.93 -32.55
CA THR A 108 3.20 3.06 -32.74
C THR A 108 2.72 3.22 -34.18
N LYS A 109 3.58 2.92 -35.16
CA LYS A 109 3.25 3.02 -36.59
C LYS A 109 2.18 2.00 -36.98
N ASN A 110 2.35 0.75 -36.56
CA ASN A 110 1.55 -0.38 -37.05
C ASN A 110 0.35 -0.73 -36.17
N ASN A 111 0.30 -0.25 -34.92
CA ASN A 111 -0.79 -0.54 -33.99
C ASN A 111 -1.50 0.72 -33.53
N GLU A 112 -2.78 0.59 -33.17
CA GLU A 112 -3.47 1.55 -32.31
C GLU A 112 -3.19 1.21 -30.86
N LEU A 113 -2.79 2.21 -30.07
CA LEU A 113 -2.35 2.02 -28.69
C LEU A 113 -3.41 2.53 -27.72
N THR A 114 -3.80 1.66 -26.78
CA THR A 114 -4.75 1.99 -25.72
C THR A 114 -4.04 1.88 -24.37
N PRO A 115 -3.75 3.01 -23.70
CA PRO A 115 -3.17 2.97 -22.37
C PRO A 115 -4.22 2.59 -21.33
N GLU A 116 -3.86 1.66 -20.44
CA GLU A 116 -4.68 1.25 -19.30
C GLU A 116 -4.02 1.72 -18.00
N PHE A 117 -4.83 2.31 -17.12
CA PHE A 117 -4.39 2.82 -15.83
C PHE A 117 -5.06 2.06 -14.70
N GLN A 118 -4.37 1.96 -13.57
CA GLN A 118 -4.91 1.46 -12.32
C GLN A 118 -4.95 2.56 -11.28
N ILE A 119 -6.01 2.58 -10.46
CA ILE A 119 -6.11 3.45 -9.31
C ILE A 119 -5.44 2.75 -8.14
N VAL A 120 -4.52 3.46 -7.48
CA VAL A 120 -3.82 3.00 -6.28
C VAL A 120 -4.06 4.01 -5.16
N GLY A 121 -4.35 3.51 -3.95
CA GLY A 121 -4.48 4.36 -2.77
C GLY A 121 -3.12 4.93 -2.33
N ASP A 122 -3.09 6.23 -2.05
CA ASP A 122 -1.95 6.96 -1.54
C ASP A 122 -2.24 7.39 -0.09
N PHE A 123 -2.11 6.42 0.82
CA PHE A 123 -2.49 6.57 2.22
C PHE A 123 -1.40 7.29 3.04
N PRO A 124 -1.76 7.98 4.14
CA PRO A 124 -0.79 8.51 5.08
C PRO A 124 -0.16 7.38 5.91
N VAL A 125 0.99 7.67 6.53
CA VAL A 125 1.73 6.70 7.37
C VAL A 125 0.85 6.18 8.52
N ASP A 126 0.05 7.04 9.14
CA ASP A 126 -0.89 6.65 10.19
C ASP A 126 -1.85 5.54 9.75
N SER A 127 -2.34 5.57 8.51
CA SER A 127 -3.24 4.53 7.99
C SER A 127 -2.53 3.20 7.80
N HIS A 128 -1.27 3.22 7.37
CA HIS A 128 -0.45 2.01 7.31
C HIS A 128 -0.20 1.43 8.72
N ILE A 129 0.05 2.29 9.71
CA ILE A 129 0.21 1.89 11.11
C ILE A 129 -1.10 1.28 11.65
N ILE A 130 -2.24 1.91 11.41
CA ILE A 130 -3.56 1.41 11.83
C ILE A 130 -3.85 0.05 11.18
N SER A 131 -3.53 -0.12 9.90
CA SER A 131 -3.68 -1.39 9.18
C SER A 131 -2.83 -2.49 9.80
N ALA A 132 -1.54 -2.21 10.03
CA ALA A 132 -0.62 -3.16 10.68
C ALA A 132 -1.04 -3.50 12.12
N LEU A 133 -1.54 -2.51 12.87
CA LEU A 133 -2.09 -2.69 14.22
C LEU A 133 -3.29 -3.64 14.19
N TRP A 134 -4.22 -3.43 13.27
CA TRP A 134 -5.39 -4.29 13.11
C TRP A 134 -4.99 -5.73 12.80
N ILE A 135 -4.05 -5.93 11.87
CA ILE A 135 -3.54 -7.26 11.55
C ILE A 135 -2.95 -7.88 12.81
N ASN A 136 -2.01 -7.22 13.51
CA ASN A 136 -1.38 -7.78 14.71
C ASN A 136 -2.40 -8.24 15.77
N ILE A 137 -3.51 -7.51 15.90
CA ILE A 137 -4.60 -7.81 16.82
C ILE A 137 -5.45 -8.99 16.37
N THR A 138 -5.78 -9.09 15.09
CA THR A 138 -6.81 -10.02 14.58
C THR A 138 -6.23 -11.29 13.96
N ASP A 139 -4.97 -11.30 13.54
CA ASP A 139 -4.32 -12.37 12.77
C ASP A 139 -4.50 -13.75 13.41
N HIS A 140 -4.19 -13.86 14.71
CA HIS A 140 -4.29 -15.11 15.46
C HIS A 140 -5.68 -15.78 15.41
N LYS A 141 -6.75 -14.98 15.26
CA LYS A 141 -8.12 -15.51 15.15
C LYS A 141 -8.33 -16.20 13.81
N PHE A 142 -7.79 -15.62 12.73
CA PHE A 142 -7.85 -16.21 11.39
C PHE A 142 -6.96 -17.44 11.29
N ASP A 143 -5.74 -17.40 11.84
CA ASP A 143 -4.85 -18.56 11.91
C ASP A 143 -5.48 -19.74 12.65
N THR A 144 -6.20 -19.46 13.74
CA THR A 144 -6.92 -20.50 14.49
C THR A 144 -7.98 -21.18 13.62
N CYS A 145 -8.72 -20.44 12.79
CA CYS A 145 -9.71 -21.00 11.88
C CYS A 145 -9.10 -21.89 10.79
N LEU A 146 -7.89 -21.56 10.30
CA LEU A 146 -7.17 -22.38 9.34
C LEU A 146 -6.71 -23.71 9.95
N ASN A 147 -6.34 -23.71 11.22
CA ASN A 147 -5.92 -24.93 11.93
C ASN A 147 -7.07 -25.88 12.30
N ILE A 148 -8.32 -25.41 12.34
CA ILE A 148 -9.50 -26.25 12.64
C ILE A 148 -9.98 -27.04 11.39
N SER A 149 -9.43 -26.72 10.21
CA SER A 149 -9.87 -27.32 8.93
C SER A 149 -9.06 -28.56 8.51
N PHE A 150 -8.31 -29.19 9.41
CA PHE A 150 -7.55 -30.43 9.19
C PHE A 150 -7.85 -31.50 10.23
#